data_AF-K4AWA2-F1
#
_entry.id   AF-K4AWA2-F1
#
_cell.length_a   1.000
_cell.length_b   1.000
_cell.length_c   1.000
_cell.angle_alpha   90.00
_cell.angle_beta   90.00
_cell.angle_gamma   90.00
#
_symmetry.space_group_name_H-M   'P 1'
#
loop_
_entity.id
_entity.type
_entity.pdbx_description
1 polymer ?
#
loop_
_entity_poly.entity_id
_entity_poly.type
_entity_poly.pdbx_seq_one_letter_code
_entity_poly.pdbx_strand_id
1 'polypeptide(L)'
;MKCPFFFNAVVSEMKDLSKNLFELDTNEVVVVYSEYVLGGMLTWPNHLEVVLRFIESLNTCVIIVIETEANINEPIFMDQFNESVFLYATLFDCLETFMGRDNQHRMEFERLVLRKIIHNVITCEGEGRIFHNVRLEVWRALFENFGIKETELSELSLYQANLIVDRSAHGFCTLDMDGNCLTIKWKGTPIVFASVLLFKELCITSVNLFKRELIRRREHYHLIDMKVGKRNHLIWTKVLQNAKPIAVVCYQSSPFFQVPQFTGIQAIIDNVKSAKEGFI
;
A
#
# COMPACT_ATOMS: atom_id res chain seq x y z
N MET A 1 -21.74 -11.77 -8.12
CA MET A 1 -21.83 -11.75 -6.64
C MET A 1 -23.06 -10.96 -6.22
N LYS A 2 -23.95 -11.52 -5.38
CA LYS A 2 -24.97 -10.76 -4.63
C LYS A 2 -24.47 -10.56 -3.20
N CYS A 3 -23.52 -9.66 -3.01
CA CYS A 3 -23.06 -9.24 -1.69
C CYS A 3 -23.68 -7.87 -1.41
N PRO A 4 -24.26 -7.60 -0.21
CA PRO A 4 -24.59 -6.24 0.19
C PRO A 4 -23.29 -5.43 0.24
N PHE A 5 -23.14 -4.48 -0.68
CA PHE A 5 -21.93 -3.68 -0.84
C PHE A 5 -22.28 -2.20 -0.73
N PHE A 6 -21.48 -1.49 0.07
CA PHE A 6 -21.58 -0.04 0.25
C PHE A 6 -20.19 0.56 0.04
N PHE A 7 -20.14 1.64 -0.74
CA PHE A 7 -18.92 2.41 -0.98
C PHE A 7 -19.12 3.83 -0.46
N ASN A 8 -18.31 4.21 0.52
CA ASN A 8 -18.29 5.57 1.07
C ASN A 8 -16.97 6.25 0.71
N ALA A 9 -17.05 7.41 0.07
CA ALA A 9 -15.87 8.17 -0.35
C ALA A 9 -15.60 9.32 0.64
N VAL A 10 -14.51 9.20 1.41
CA VAL A 10 -14.06 10.26 2.32
C VAL A 10 -13.04 11.15 1.62
N VAL A 11 -13.27 12.47 1.65
CA VAL A 11 -12.33 13.46 1.11
C VAL A 11 -11.83 14.35 2.25
N SER A 12 -10.71 13.98 2.87
CA SER A 12 -10.09 14.70 3.99
C SER A 12 -8.56 14.74 3.84
N GLU A 13 -7.89 15.64 4.57
CA GLU A 13 -6.44 15.52 4.77
C GLU A 13 -6.14 14.35 5.69
N MET A 14 -5.01 13.68 5.48
CA MET A 14 -4.62 12.52 6.29
C MET A 14 -4.48 12.87 7.78
N LYS A 15 -4.01 14.09 8.07
CA LYS A 15 -3.91 14.63 9.42
C LYS A 15 -5.26 15.01 10.05
N ASP A 16 -6.29 15.21 9.23
CA ASP A 16 -7.64 15.61 9.63
C ASP A 16 -8.60 14.40 9.64
N LEU A 17 -8.07 13.18 9.57
CA LEU A 17 -8.86 11.96 9.65
C LEU A 17 -9.41 11.76 11.06
N SER A 18 -10.70 11.44 11.14
CA SER A 18 -11.37 11.09 12.39
C SER A 18 -12.40 9.98 12.13
N LYS A 19 -12.70 9.20 13.17
CA LYS A 19 -13.60 8.04 13.07
C LYS A 19 -14.98 8.41 12.52
N ASN A 20 -15.47 9.61 12.84
CA ASN A 20 -16.78 10.10 12.46
C ASN A 20 -16.95 10.23 10.94
N LEU A 21 -15.85 10.26 10.17
CA LEU A 21 -15.90 10.32 8.71
C LEU A 21 -16.26 8.96 8.07
N PHE A 22 -16.12 7.86 8.81
CA PHE A 22 -16.18 6.50 8.26
C PHE A 22 -17.48 5.75 8.59
N GLU A 23 -18.41 6.37 9.34
CA GLU A 23 -19.71 5.79 9.72
C GLU A 23 -19.61 4.33 10.22
N LEU A 24 -18.55 4.02 10.98
CA LEU A 24 -18.24 2.66 11.40
C LEU A 24 -19.25 2.14 12.43
N ASP A 25 -19.71 0.90 12.24
CA ASP A 25 -20.43 0.15 13.27
C ASP A 25 -19.43 -0.53 14.21
N THR A 26 -19.74 -0.54 15.50
CA THR A 26 -19.00 -1.28 16.54
C THR A 26 -18.82 -2.77 16.26
N ASN A 27 -19.66 -3.36 15.40
CA ASN A 27 -19.64 -4.79 15.07
C ASN A 27 -18.86 -5.12 13.78
N GLU A 28 -18.25 -4.13 13.14
CA GLU A 28 -17.55 -4.35 11.87
C GLU A 28 -16.07 -4.70 12.07
N VAL A 29 -15.59 -5.63 11.26
CA VAL A 29 -14.17 -5.92 11.14
C VAL A 29 -13.54 -4.85 10.25
N VAL A 30 -12.69 -4.01 10.83
CA VAL A 30 -11.99 -2.95 10.10
C VAL A 30 -10.68 -3.48 9.53
N VAL A 31 -10.48 -3.23 8.24
CA VAL A 31 -9.25 -3.52 7.51
C VAL A 31 -8.72 -2.22 6.93
N VAL A 32 -7.42 -1.98 7.10
CA VAL A 32 -6.75 -0.84 6.46
C VAL A 32 -5.90 -1.36 5.31
N TYR A 33 -6.15 -0.86 4.11
CA TYR A 33 -5.36 -1.17 2.92
C TYR A 33 -4.67 0.11 2.44
N SER A 34 -3.34 0.09 2.42
CA SER A 34 -2.51 1.23 2.02
C SER A 34 -1.51 0.80 0.95
N GLU A 35 -1.62 1.41 -0.23
CA GLU A 35 -0.77 1.12 -1.38
C GLU A 35 -0.14 2.44 -1.90
N TYR A 36 1.18 2.58 -1.73
CA TYR A 36 1.98 3.74 -2.12
C TYR A 36 1.53 5.08 -1.48
N VAL A 37 1.01 5.04 -0.25
CA VAL A 37 0.39 6.18 0.43
C VAL A 37 1.21 6.66 1.63
N LEU A 38 1.79 5.74 2.41
CA LEU A 38 2.47 6.09 3.65
C LEU A 38 3.78 6.83 3.38
N GLY A 39 4.47 6.52 2.28
CA GLY A 39 5.70 7.22 1.89
C GLY A 39 5.54 8.74 1.84
N GLY A 40 4.42 9.24 1.30
CA GLY A 40 4.12 10.67 1.25
C GLY A 40 3.96 11.33 2.65
N MET A 41 3.67 10.55 3.69
CA MET A 41 3.52 11.04 5.07
C MET A 41 4.86 11.29 5.75
N LEU A 42 5.97 10.74 5.23
CA LEU A 42 7.33 10.96 5.74
C LEU A 42 7.83 12.38 5.52
N THR A 43 7.19 13.13 4.62
CA THR A 43 7.52 14.53 4.30
C THR A 43 7.40 15.46 5.50
N TRP A 44 6.44 15.20 6.39
CA TRP A 44 6.04 16.14 7.44
C TRP A 44 6.20 15.52 8.82
N PRO A 45 6.79 16.27 9.79
CA PRO A 45 6.91 15.79 11.15
C PRO A 45 5.56 15.32 11.71
N ASN A 46 5.56 14.16 12.35
CA ASN A 46 4.42 13.56 13.05
C ASN A 46 3.21 13.19 12.16
N HIS A 47 3.24 13.39 10.84
CA HIS A 47 2.10 13.01 9.98
C HIS A 47 1.87 11.49 9.96
N LEU A 48 2.94 10.71 9.80
CA LEU A 48 2.86 9.25 9.88
C LEU A 48 2.32 8.81 11.25
N GLU A 49 2.81 9.42 12.33
CA GLU A 49 2.34 9.15 13.68
C GLU A 49 0.84 9.41 13.83
N VAL A 50 0.34 10.56 13.38
CA VAL A 50 -1.09 10.89 13.42
C VAL A 50 -1.91 9.84 12.67
N VAL A 51 -1.44 9.42 11.50
CA VAL A 51 -2.11 8.39 10.68
C VAL A 51 -2.10 7.03 11.37
N LEU A 52 -0.97 6.59 11.92
CA LEU A 52 -0.86 5.29 12.60
C LEU A 52 -1.69 5.26 13.89
N ARG A 53 -1.72 6.33 14.68
CA ARG A 53 -2.60 6.47 15.84
C ARG A 53 -4.07 6.50 15.45
N PHE A 54 -4.40 7.13 14.33
CA PHE A 54 -5.75 7.07 13.78
C PHE A 54 -6.13 5.63 13.44
N ILE A 55 -5.28 4.89 12.70
CA ILE A 55 -5.48 3.48 12.34
C ILE A 55 -5.63 2.59 13.58
N GLU A 56 -4.80 2.81 14.60
CA GLU A 56 -4.90 2.15 15.91
C GLU A 56 -6.26 2.39 16.55
N SER A 57 -6.72 3.64 16.54
CA SER A 57 -8.00 4.01 17.12
C SER A 57 -9.18 3.25 16.48
N LEU A 58 -9.10 2.86 15.21
CA LEU A 58 -10.16 2.15 14.50
C LEU A 58 -10.38 0.71 14.99
N ASN A 59 -9.58 0.21 15.93
CA ASN A 59 -9.60 -1.19 16.36
C ASN A 59 -9.37 -2.13 15.16
N THR A 60 -8.41 -1.76 14.32
CA THR A 60 -8.12 -2.41 13.03
C THR A 60 -7.69 -3.86 13.22
N CYS A 61 -8.34 -4.78 12.50
CA CYS A 61 -8.02 -6.20 12.53
C CYS A 61 -6.71 -6.51 11.80
N VAL A 62 -6.51 -5.93 10.61
CA VAL A 62 -5.30 -6.14 9.80
C VAL A 62 -5.01 -4.90 8.96
N ILE A 63 -3.72 -4.60 8.81
CA ILE A 63 -3.23 -3.52 7.94
C ILE A 63 -2.43 -4.17 6.81
N ILE A 64 -2.78 -3.87 5.56
CA ILE A 64 -1.98 -4.21 4.39
C ILE A 64 -1.19 -2.97 3.97
N VAL A 65 0.12 -3.10 3.89
CA VAL A 65 1.02 -2.04 3.42
C VAL A 65 1.76 -2.52 2.19
N ILE A 66 1.62 -1.79 1.09
CA ILE A 66 2.37 -1.99 -0.16
C ILE A 66 3.12 -0.69 -0.43
N GLU A 67 4.45 -0.76 -0.48
CA GLU A 67 5.29 0.43 -0.70
C GLU A 67 6.45 0.09 -1.64
N THR A 68 7.11 1.14 -2.15
CA THR A 68 8.26 1.01 -3.05
C THR A 68 9.51 0.64 -2.25
N GLU A 69 10.24 -0.37 -2.71
CA GLU A 69 11.50 -0.83 -2.10
C GLU A 69 12.69 -0.04 -2.66
N ALA A 70 12.85 1.22 -2.22
CA ALA A 70 13.95 2.09 -2.62
C ALA A 70 14.21 3.18 -1.56
N ASN A 71 15.46 3.61 -1.39
CA ASN A 71 15.77 4.76 -0.53
C ASN A 71 16.05 6.01 -1.38
N ILE A 72 15.00 6.76 -1.70
CA ILE A 72 15.16 8.08 -2.36
C ILE A 72 15.19 9.22 -1.34
N ASN A 73 15.39 8.92 -0.06
CA ASN A 73 15.46 9.88 1.03
C ASN A 73 16.88 10.08 1.55
N GLU A 74 17.89 9.61 0.80
CA GLU A 74 19.29 9.77 1.15
C GLU A 74 19.64 11.25 1.41
N PRO A 75 20.43 11.56 2.45
CA PRO A 75 20.81 12.93 2.78
C PRO A 75 21.83 13.50 1.79
N ILE A 76 22.55 12.65 1.07
CA ILE A 76 23.55 13.01 0.07
C ILE A 76 22.88 13.01 -1.31
N PHE A 77 22.88 14.16 -1.99
CA PHE A 77 22.22 14.32 -3.30
C PHE A 77 22.68 13.29 -4.33
N MET A 78 23.98 12.97 -4.41
CA MET A 78 24.49 12.02 -5.40
C MET A 78 23.94 10.60 -5.17
N ASP A 79 23.83 10.17 -3.91
CA ASP A 79 23.29 8.86 -3.57
C ASP A 79 21.78 8.82 -3.85
N GLN A 80 21.07 9.87 -3.44
CA GLN A 80 19.65 10.04 -3.78
C GLN A 80 19.40 10.02 -5.29
N PHE A 81 20.22 10.74 -6.07
CA PHE A 81 20.10 10.83 -7.52
C PHE A 81 20.33 9.46 -8.16
N ASN A 82 21.37 8.74 -7.74
CA ASN A 82 21.67 7.40 -8.24
C ASN A 82 20.55 6.41 -7.93
N GLU A 83 20.07 6.37 -6.68
CA GLU A 83 18.94 5.52 -6.27
C GLU A 83 17.67 5.86 -7.07
N SER A 84 17.39 7.16 -7.29
CA SER A 84 16.25 7.61 -8.08
C SER A 84 16.35 7.17 -9.53
N VAL A 85 17.50 7.40 -10.19
CA VAL A 85 17.72 6.99 -11.58
C VAL A 85 17.54 5.48 -11.71
N PHE A 86 18.08 4.71 -10.79
CA PHE A 86 17.96 3.25 -10.78
C PHE A 86 16.50 2.78 -10.62
N LEU A 87 15.78 3.33 -9.64
CA LEU A 87 14.36 3.02 -9.41
C LEU A 87 13.52 3.35 -10.64
N TYR A 88 13.63 4.57 -11.17
CA TYR A 88 12.79 4.99 -12.28
C TYR A 88 13.18 4.28 -13.58
N ALA A 89 14.47 4.06 -13.87
CA ALA A 89 14.88 3.26 -15.02
C ALA A 89 14.28 1.85 -14.97
N THR A 90 14.25 1.25 -13.78
CA THR A 90 13.59 -0.04 -13.55
C THR A 90 12.09 0.02 -13.85
N LEU A 91 11.39 1.05 -13.37
CA LEU A 91 9.96 1.24 -13.66
C LEU A 91 9.68 1.47 -15.17
N PHE A 92 10.52 2.24 -15.86
CA PHE A 92 10.43 2.43 -17.31
C PHE A 92 10.62 1.10 -18.06
N ASP A 93 11.62 0.29 -17.68
CA ASP A 93 11.88 -1.02 -18.28
C ASP A 93 10.71 -2.00 -18.02
N CYS A 94 10.11 -1.97 -16.83
CA CYS A 94 8.91 -2.75 -16.53
C CYS A 94 7.75 -2.36 -17.46
N LEU A 95 7.43 -1.06 -17.52
CA LEU A 95 6.32 -0.54 -18.32
C LEU A 95 6.52 -0.83 -19.82
N GLU A 96 7.75 -0.67 -20.31
CA GLU A 96 8.10 -1.03 -21.68
C GLU A 96 7.87 -2.50 -21.99
N THR A 97 8.30 -3.38 -21.10
CA THR A 97 8.21 -4.83 -21.30
C THR A 97 6.76 -5.28 -21.41
N PHE A 98 5.85 -4.74 -20.59
CA PHE A 98 4.46 -5.21 -20.55
C PHE A 98 3.50 -4.46 -21.47
N MET A 99 3.79 -3.19 -21.79
CA MET A 99 2.88 -2.37 -22.60
C MET A 99 3.36 -2.18 -24.04
N GLY A 100 4.65 -2.35 -24.31
CA GLY A 100 5.29 -2.09 -25.59
C GLY A 100 5.65 -0.61 -25.82
N ARG A 101 6.60 -0.37 -26.73
CA ARG A 101 7.18 0.97 -26.95
C ARG A 101 6.19 2.02 -27.46
N ASP A 102 5.30 1.63 -28.35
CA ASP A 102 4.39 2.56 -29.05
C ASP A 102 3.05 2.75 -28.32
N ASN A 103 2.91 2.19 -27.11
CA ASN A 103 1.69 2.26 -26.33
C ASN A 103 1.44 3.68 -25.81
N GLN A 104 0.34 4.28 -26.26
CA GLN A 104 -0.01 5.66 -25.92
C GLN A 104 -0.28 5.85 -24.43
N HIS A 105 -0.90 4.88 -23.76
CA HIS A 105 -1.15 4.96 -22.31
C HIS A 105 0.17 4.94 -21.52
N ARG A 106 1.13 4.10 -21.94
CA ARG A 106 2.47 4.07 -21.37
C ARG A 106 3.17 5.44 -21.51
N MET A 107 3.25 5.94 -22.74
CA MET A 107 3.91 7.22 -23.03
C MET A 107 3.28 8.38 -22.25
N GLU A 108 1.95 8.37 -22.12
CA GLU A 108 1.24 9.41 -21.38
C GLU A 108 1.47 9.29 -19.86
N PHE A 109 1.48 8.06 -19.30
CA PHE A 109 1.82 7.81 -17.90
C PHE A 109 3.24 8.29 -17.57
N GLU A 110 4.22 7.89 -18.38
CA GLU A 110 5.62 8.31 -18.26
C GLU A 110 5.74 9.84 -18.29
N ARG A 111 5.05 10.50 -19.23
CA ARG A 111 5.11 11.96 -19.43
C ARG A 111 4.38 12.75 -18.35
N LEU A 112 3.21 12.30 -17.89
CA LEU A 112 2.34 13.06 -17.00
C LEU A 112 2.53 12.71 -15.53
N VAL A 113 2.90 11.47 -15.22
CA VAL A 113 3.06 10.95 -13.86
C VAL A 113 4.53 10.84 -13.51
N LEU A 114 5.27 9.92 -14.13
CA LEU A 114 6.67 9.65 -13.75
C LEU A 114 7.55 10.89 -13.87
N ARG A 115 7.44 11.65 -14.97
CA ARG A 115 8.18 12.91 -15.13
C ARG A 115 8.01 13.87 -13.95
N LYS A 116 6.80 13.99 -13.40
CA LYS A 116 6.52 14.92 -12.29
C LYS A 116 7.06 14.39 -10.96
N ILE A 117 6.99 13.08 -10.76
CA ILE A 117 7.57 12.43 -9.60
C ILE A 117 9.08 12.63 -9.63
N ILE A 118 9.74 12.26 -10.73
CA ILE A 118 11.19 12.44 -10.95
C ILE A 118 11.61 13.90 -10.74
N HIS A 119 10.88 14.84 -11.34
CA HIS A 119 11.15 16.26 -11.16
C HIS A 119 11.07 16.66 -9.68
N ASN A 120 10.03 16.25 -8.96
CA ASN A 120 9.89 16.59 -7.53
C ASN A 120 11.01 15.97 -6.67
N VAL A 121 11.41 14.73 -6.96
CA VAL A 121 12.48 14.06 -6.22
C VAL A 121 13.84 14.74 -6.44
N ILE A 122 14.14 15.17 -7.68
CA ILE A 122 15.46 15.73 -8.03
C ILE A 122 15.56 17.23 -7.71
N THR A 123 14.49 18.02 -7.91
CA THR A 123 14.59 19.48 -7.87
C THR A 123 14.04 20.12 -6.61
N CYS A 124 13.31 19.38 -5.76
CA CYS A 124 12.68 19.94 -4.57
C CYS A 124 13.36 19.44 -3.29
N GLU A 125 13.47 20.33 -2.31
CA GLU A 125 14.02 20.04 -0.99
C GLU A 125 13.01 20.45 0.11
N GLY A 126 13.24 19.95 1.32
CA GLY A 126 12.39 20.23 2.49
C GLY A 126 10.91 19.92 2.23
N GLU A 127 10.03 20.83 2.66
CA GLU A 127 8.57 20.72 2.53
C GLU A 127 8.06 20.69 1.07
N GLY A 128 8.91 21.11 0.12
CA GLY A 128 8.59 21.07 -1.31
C GLY A 128 8.78 19.68 -1.92
N ARG A 129 9.55 18.80 -1.29
CA ARG A 129 9.72 17.40 -1.70
C ARG A 129 8.57 16.58 -1.13
N ILE A 130 7.82 15.90 -1.98
CA ILE A 130 6.56 15.24 -1.60
C ILE A 130 6.69 13.72 -1.70
N PHE A 131 7.48 13.23 -2.66
CA PHE A 131 7.73 11.79 -2.81
C PHE A 131 8.93 11.37 -1.98
N HIS A 132 8.65 10.44 -1.09
CA HIS A 132 9.61 9.89 -0.16
C HIS A 132 9.41 8.38 -0.16
N ASN A 133 10.49 7.64 -0.45
CA ASN A 133 10.53 6.19 -0.29
C ASN A 133 11.71 5.85 0.62
N VAL A 134 11.47 4.87 1.48
CA VAL A 134 12.48 4.25 2.33
C VAL A 134 12.36 2.74 2.17
N ARG A 135 13.45 2.01 2.44
CA ARG A 135 13.49 0.54 2.37
C ARG A 135 12.68 -0.09 3.49
N LEU A 136 12.30 -1.36 3.29
CA LEU A 136 11.53 -2.17 4.24
C LEU A 136 12.06 -2.11 5.68
N GLU A 137 13.38 -2.13 5.86
CA GLU A 137 14.04 -2.03 7.17
C GLU A 137 13.66 -0.76 7.96
N VAL A 138 13.51 0.37 7.27
CA VAL A 138 13.10 1.64 7.89
C VAL A 138 11.61 1.59 8.24
N TRP A 139 10.79 1.02 7.36
CA TRP A 139 9.36 0.80 7.64
C TRP A 139 9.14 -0.07 8.86
N ARG A 140 9.89 -1.17 9.00
CA ARG A 140 9.85 -2.05 10.17
C ARG A 140 10.16 -1.31 11.46
N ALA A 141 11.22 -0.51 11.47
CA ALA A 141 11.58 0.30 12.64
C ALA A 141 10.48 1.32 12.98
N LEU A 142 9.87 1.95 11.97
CA LEU A 142 8.75 2.87 12.17
C LEU A 142 7.54 2.15 12.75
N PHE A 143 7.12 1.01 12.21
CA PHE A 143 5.98 0.24 12.71
C PHE A 143 6.21 -0.31 14.12
N GLU A 144 7.42 -0.77 14.43
CA GLU A 144 7.76 -1.28 15.75
C GLU A 144 7.58 -0.23 16.85
N ASN A 145 7.87 1.05 16.56
CA ASN A 145 7.65 2.16 17.48
C ASN A 145 6.17 2.38 17.85
N PHE A 146 5.24 1.88 17.02
CA PHE A 146 3.79 1.91 17.26
C PHE A 146 3.24 0.56 17.73
N GLY A 147 4.11 -0.38 18.09
CA GLY A 147 3.70 -1.74 18.47
C GLY A 147 3.03 -2.50 17.33
N ILE A 148 3.26 -2.11 16.09
CA ILE A 148 2.76 -2.80 14.90
C ILE A 148 3.81 -3.83 14.47
N LYS A 149 3.38 -5.05 14.17
CA LYS A 149 4.26 -6.16 13.79
C LYS A 149 3.81 -6.83 12.50
N GLU A 150 4.77 -7.26 11.71
CA GLU A 150 4.54 -8.11 10.56
C GLU A 150 4.05 -9.51 10.97
N THR A 151 3.07 -10.02 10.23
CA THR A 151 2.61 -11.40 10.32
C THR A 151 2.88 -12.13 9.02
N GLU A 152 3.06 -13.44 9.14
CA GLU A 152 3.30 -14.32 7.99
C GLU A 152 2.14 -14.26 6.99
N LEU A 153 2.49 -14.25 5.70
CA LEU A 153 1.54 -14.40 4.61
C LEU A 153 1.06 -15.84 4.52
N SER A 154 -0.23 -16.04 4.26
CA SER A 154 -0.77 -17.39 4.09
C SER A 154 -0.18 -18.07 2.85
N GLU A 155 -0.15 -19.42 2.87
CA GLU A 155 0.21 -20.21 1.69
C GLU A 155 -0.64 -19.86 0.47
N LEU A 156 -1.93 -19.52 0.68
CA LEU A 156 -2.83 -19.09 -0.39
C LEU A 156 -2.43 -17.73 -0.97
N SER A 157 -1.98 -16.79 -0.13
CA SER A 157 -1.48 -15.48 -0.58
C SER A 157 -0.24 -15.65 -1.45
N LEU A 158 0.71 -16.48 -1.00
CA LEU A 158 1.93 -16.78 -1.77
C LEU A 158 1.61 -17.56 -3.05
N TYR A 159 0.67 -18.51 -3.01
CA TYR A 159 0.24 -19.24 -4.19
C TYR A 159 -0.37 -18.30 -5.25
N GLN A 160 -1.24 -17.37 -4.84
CA GLN A 160 -1.82 -16.38 -5.77
C GLN A 160 -0.76 -15.45 -6.35
N ALA A 161 0.20 -14.99 -5.54
CA ALA A 161 1.31 -14.18 -5.99
C ALA A 161 2.11 -14.90 -7.10
N ASN A 162 2.50 -16.15 -6.85
CA ASN A 162 3.23 -16.97 -7.82
C ASN A 162 2.42 -17.21 -9.11
N LEU A 163 1.13 -17.50 -8.99
CA LEU A 163 0.25 -17.71 -10.15
C LEU A 163 0.19 -16.50 -11.09
N ILE A 164 0.21 -15.28 -10.53
CA ILE A 164 0.22 -14.04 -11.32
C ILE A 164 1.56 -13.86 -12.03
N VAL A 165 2.68 -14.11 -11.32
CA VAL A 165 4.02 -14.04 -11.90
C VAL A 165 4.17 -15.05 -13.04
N ASP A 166 3.77 -16.30 -12.84
CA ASP A 166 3.89 -17.35 -13.85
C ASP A 166 3.06 -17.08 -15.10
N ARG A 167 1.90 -16.43 -14.97
CA ARG A 167 1.02 -16.12 -16.10
C ARG A 167 1.44 -14.88 -16.88
N SER A 168 1.90 -13.85 -16.18
CA SER A 168 1.98 -12.51 -16.75
C SER A 168 3.39 -11.93 -16.74
N ALA A 169 4.33 -12.48 -15.97
CA ALA A 169 5.64 -11.89 -15.71
C ALA A 169 6.81 -12.89 -15.69
N HIS A 170 6.58 -14.11 -16.20
CA HIS A 170 7.55 -15.20 -16.08
C HIS A 170 8.90 -14.82 -16.70
N GLY A 171 9.98 -15.05 -15.95
CA GLY A 171 11.34 -14.68 -16.35
C GLY A 171 11.72 -13.21 -16.16
N PHE A 172 10.76 -12.34 -15.79
CA PHE A 172 11.03 -10.93 -15.50
C PHE A 172 10.84 -10.58 -14.03
N CYS A 173 9.71 -10.99 -13.44
CA CYS A 173 9.45 -10.79 -12.01
C CYS A 173 9.81 -12.04 -11.21
N THR A 174 10.41 -11.84 -10.05
CA THR A 174 10.62 -12.89 -9.06
C THR A 174 10.10 -12.46 -7.70
N LEU A 175 9.61 -13.43 -6.94
CA LEU A 175 9.10 -13.22 -5.58
C LEU A 175 10.12 -13.74 -4.58
N ASP A 176 10.31 -12.98 -3.50
CA ASP A 176 11.18 -13.37 -2.40
C ASP A 176 10.50 -13.04 -1.07
N MET A 177 10.87 -13.77 -0.03
CA MET A 177 10.43 -13.49 1.33
C MET A 177 11.57 -12.84 2.09
N ASP A 178 11.40 -11.57 2.44
CA ASP A 178 12.24 -10.91 3.43
C ASP A 178 11.50 -10.96 4.76
N GLY A 179 11.88 -11.88 5.65
CA GLY A 179 11.13 -12.15 6.88
C GLY A 179 9.68 -12.56 6.56
N ASN A 180 8.72 -11.82 7.10
CA ASN A 180 7.29 -12.04 6.88
C ASN A 180 6.70 -11.21 5.72
N CYS A 181 7.55 -10.46 5.02
CA CYS A 181 7.15 -9.57 3.94
C CYS A 181 7.41 -10.20 2.57
N LEU A 182 6.47 -10.05 1.64
CA LEU A 182 6.68 -10.43 0.24
C LEU A 182 7.38 -9.29 -0.49
N THR A 183 8.57 -9.55 -1.02
CA THR A 183 9.29 -8.62 -1.89
C THR A 183 9.13 -9.05 -3.35
N ILE A 184 8.68 -8.12 -4.19
CA ILE A 184 8.64 -8.27 -5.64
C ILE A 184 9.89 -7.67 -6.25
N LYS A 185 10.60 -8.46 -7.05
CA LYS A 185 11.83 -8.05 -7.74
C LYS A 185 11.63 -8.05 -9.26
N TRP A 186 12.14 -7.03 -9.93
CA TRP A 186 12.27 -6.95 -11.38
C TRP A 186 13.68 -7.31 -11.82
N LYS A 187 13.86 -8.40 -12.59
CA LYS A 187 15.16 -8.88 -13.07
C LYS A 187 16.21 -9.00 -11.94
N GLY A 188 15.76 -9.43 -10.75
CA GLY A 188 16.59 -9.57 -9.55
C GLY A 188 16.67 -8.32 -8.65
N THR A 189 16.17 -7.17 -9.10
CA THR A 189 16.15 -5.91 -8.35
C THR A 189 14.85 -5.74 -7.56
N PRO A 190 14.86 -5.61 -6.23
CA PRO A 190 13.68 -5.27 -5.44
C PRO A 190 13.05 -3.94 -5.88
N ILE A 191 11.73 -3.92 -6.03
CA ILE A 191 10.99 -2.72 -6.45
C ILE A 191 9.80 -2.41 -5.56
N VAL A 192 9.16 -3.42 -5.01
CA VAL A 192 7.94 -3.29 -4.22
C VAL A 192 7.96 -4.35 -3.13
N PHE A 193 7.43 -4.02 -1.97
CA PHE A 193 7.16 -4.99 -0.92
C PHE A 193 5.69 -4.93 -0.50
N ALA A 194 5.17 -6.05 0.01
CA ALA A 194 3.83 -6.17 0.56
C ALA A 194 3.90 -6.83 1.94
N SER A 195 3.49 -6.10 2.98
CA SER A 195 3.45 -6.54 4.37
C SER A 195 2.03 -6.62 4.91
N VAL A 196 1.76 -7.66 5.70
CA VAL A 196 0.57 -7.80 6.53
C VAL A 196 0.96 -7.46 7.96
N LEU A 197 0.27 -6.49 8.57
CA LEU A 197 0.63 -5.97 9.89
C LEU A 197 -0.53 -6.05 10.88
N LEU A 198 -0.20 -6.29 12.15
CA LEU A 198 -1.12 -6.37 13.29
C LEU A 198 -0.61 -5.52 14.47
N PHE A 199 -1.51 -4.97 15.27
CA PHE A 199 -1.13 -4.32 16.54
C PHE A 199 -0.85 -5.36 17.64
N LYS A 200 0.26 -5.18 18.37
CA LYS A 200 0.75 -6.11 19.41
C LYS A 200 -0.25 -6.31 20.56
N GLU A 201 -1.03 -5.30 20.93
CA GLU A 201 -2.07 -5.42 21.96
C GLU A 201 -3.27 -6.25 21.49
N LEU A 202 -3.62 -6.17 20.20
CA LEU A 202 -4.64 -7.03 19.59
C LEU A 202 -4.15 -8.48 19.46
N CYS A 203 -2.84 -8.73 19.26
CA CYS A 203 -2.31 -10.10 19.25
C CYS A 203 -2.52 -10.88 20.58
N ILE A 204 -2.60 -10.18 21.72
CA ILE A 204 -2.80 -10.81 23.05
C ILE A 204 -4.30 -10.89 23.40
N THR A 205 -5.08 -9.94 22.89
CA THR A 205 -6.48 -9.71 23.29
C THR A 205 -7.48 -10.41 22.35
N SER A 206 -7.14 -10.59 21.07
CA SER A 206 -8.01 -11.19 20.05
C SER A 206 -8.37 -12.66 20.30
N VAL A 207 -7.60 -13.40 21.11
CA VAL A 207 -7.96 -14.80 21.45
C VAL A 207 -8.94 -14.87 22.63
N ASN A 208 -8.97 -13.88 23.53
CA ASN A 208 -9.65 -13.98 24.83
C ASN A 208 -10.80 -13.01 25.05
N LEU A 209 -10.77 -11.80 24.47
CA LEU A 209 -11.85 -10.79 24.63
C LEU A 209 -12.87 -10.86 23.48
N PHE A 210 -12.45 -11.24 22.27
CA PHE A 210 -13.34 -11.47 21.13
C PHE A 210 -14.32 -12.66 21.35
N LYS A 211 -13.99 -13.58 22.26
CA LYS A 211 -14.83 -14.75 22.64
C LYS A 211 -16.11 -14.39 23.40
N ARG A 212 -16.25 -13.18 23.97
CA ARG A 212 -17.35 -12.88 24.90
C ARG A 212 -18.53 -12.10 24.31
N GLU A 213 -18.37 -11.34 23.23
CA GLU A 213 -19.35 -10.27 22.91
C GLU A 213 -20.24 -10.47 21.65
N LEU A 214 -20.08 -11.53 20.84
CA LEU A 214 -20.83 -11.64 19.57
C LEU A 214 -21.73 -12.89 19.47
N ILE A 215 -22.78 -12.92 20.28
CA ILE A 215 -23.95 -13.81 20.10
C ILE A 215 -25.12 -12.97 19.56
N ARG A 216 -25.09 -12.60 18.26
CA ARG A 216 -26.26 -12.48 17.34
C ARG A 216 -26.00 -11.55 16.11
N ARG A 217 -25.83 -12.20 14.95
CA ARG A 217 -26.46 -11.90 13.64
C ARG A 217 -25.99 -10.74 12.74
N ARG A 218 -25.86 -11.10 11.45
CA ARG A 218 -25.85 -10.37 10.15
C ARG A 218 -24.88 -9.19 9.99
N GLU A 219 -23.89 -9.37 9.11
CA GLU A 219 -22.71 -8.50 8.98
C GLU A 219 -22.67 -7.69 7.67
N HIS A 220 -22.17 -6.46 7.80
CA HIS A 220 -21.77 -5.52 6.75
C HIS A 220 -20.24 -5.37 6.76
N TYR A 221 -19.62 -4.96 5.65
CA TYR A 221 -18.16 -4.80 5.53
C TYR A 221 -17.81 -3.42 4.97
N HIS A 222 -16.84 -2.74 5.58
CA HIS A 222 -16.28 -1.49 5.08
C HIS A 222 -14.79 -1.63 4.75
N LEU A 223 -14.42 -1.25 3.52
CA LEU A 223 -13.03 -1.10 3.09
C LEU A 223 -12.68 0.39 3.14
N ILE A 224 -11.70 0.75 3.97
CA ILE A 224 -11.17 2.11 4.02
C ILE A 224 -10.00 2.22 3.03
N ASP A 225 -10.26 2.85 1.89
CA ASP A 225 -9.24 3.25 0.91
C ASP A 225 -8.69 4.63 1.32
N MET A 226 -7.46 4.66 1.85
CA MET A 226 -6.83 5.88 2.35
C MET A 226 -6.31 6.73 1.18
N LYS A 227 -7.03 7.80 0.82
CA LYS A 227 -6.58 8.78 -0.19
C LYS A 227 -6.06 10.06 0.46
N VAL A 228 -4.88 10.48 0.02
CA VAL A 228 -4.14 11.66 0.51
C VAL A 228 -4.90 12.97 0.19
N GLY A 229 -5.06 13.85 1.19
CA GLY A 229 -5.82 15.12 1.06
C GLY A 229 -5.05 16.42 0.82
N LYS A 230 -5.75 17.53 1.07
CA LYS A 230 -5.93 18.72 0.21
C LYS A 230 -4.87 19.83 0.16
N ARG A 231 -3.84 19.91 1.01
CA ARG A 231 -3.04 21.16 1.04
C ARG A 231 -1.83 21.29 0.11
N ASN A 232 -1.23 20.19 -0.37
CA ASN A 232 -0.29 20.23 -1.52
C ASN A 232 -0.92 19.67 -2.81
N HIS A 233 -2.26 19.61 -2.80
CA HIS A 233 -3.04 18.71 -3.61
C HIS A 233 -3.50 19.31 -4.94
N LEU A 234 -3.41 20.61 -5.22
CA LEU A 234 -4.09 21.15 -6.41
C LEU A 234 -3.46 20.70 -7.74
N ILE A 235 -2.15 20.47 -7.75
CA ILE A 235 -1.45 19.91 -8.92
C ILE A 235 -1.67 18.41 -8.96
N TRP A 236 -1.47 17.69 -7.84
CA TRP A 236 -1.55 16.22 -7.78
C TRP A 236 -2.96 15.63 -7.84
N THR A 237 -3.98 16.28 -7.26
CA THR A 237 -5.40 15.93 -7.55
C THR A 237 -5.59 15.98 -9.04
N LYS A 238 -5.23 17.07 -9.71
CA LYS A 238 -5.42 17.21 -11.15
C LYS A 238 -4.56 16.24 -11.95
N VAL A 239 -3.30 15.97 -11.55
CA VAL A 239 -2.44 14.98 -12.22
C VAL A 239 -3.05 13.60 -12.11
N LEU A 240 -3.35 13.14 -10.89
CA LEU A 240 -3.90 11.81 -10.67
C LEU A 240 -5.32 11.72 -11.21
N GLN A 241 -6.19 12.72 -11.02
CA GLN A 241 -7.56 12.74 -11.56
C GLN A 241 -7.58 12.76 -13.09
N ASN A 242 -6.71 13.51 -13.76
CA ASN A 242 -6.61 13.50 -15.23
C ASN A 242 -5.92 12.22 -15.74
N ALA A 243 -4.96 11.69 -14.97
CA ALA A 243 -4.28 10.44 -15.29
C ALA A 243 -5.04 9.19 -14.80
N LYS A 244 -6.20 9.31 -14.13
CA LYS A 244 -6.90 8.16 -13.52
C LYS A 244 -7.15 7.02 -14.52
N PRO A 245 -7.69 7.28 -15.72
CA PRO A 245 -7.88 6.21 -16.70
C PRO A 245 -6.55 5.59 -17.16
N ILE A 246 -5.53 6.43 -17.37
CA ILE A 246 -4.21 6.01 -17.86
C ILE A 246 -3.45 5.20 -16.80
N ALA A 247 -3.46 5.66 -15.56
CA ALA A 247 -2.90 4.96 -14.42
C ALA A 247 -3.58 3.61 -14.26
N VAL A 248 -4.91 3.53 -14.29
CA VAL A 248 -5.63 2.25 -14.21
C VAL A 248 -5.17 1.28 -15.31
N VAL A 249 -5.01 1.74 -16.56
CA VAL A 249 -4.50 0.89 -17.64
C VAL A 249 -3.07 0.41 -17.37
N CYS A 250 -2.17 1.28 -16.92
CA CYS A 250 -0.80 0.88 -16.56
C CYS A 250 -0.77 -0.11 -15.38
N TYR A 251 -1.61 0.11 -14.36
CA TYR A 251 -1.75 -0.78 -13.22
C TYR A 251 -2.28 -2.16 -13.63
N GLN A 252 -3.27 -2.20 -14.54
CA GLN A 252 -3.84 -3.44 -15.05
C GLN A 252 -2.93 -4.17 -16.04
N SER A 253 -2.01 -3.46 -16.69
CA SER A 253 -1.11 -4.05 -17.68
C SER A 253 0.18 -4.57 -17.05
N SER A 254 0.50 -4.16 -15.82
CA SER A 254 1.80 -4.47 -15.22
C SER A 254 1.70 -5.38 -14.00
N PRO A 255 2.29 -6.59 -14.05
CA PRO A 255 2.24 -7.56 -12.96
C PRO A 255 2.81 -7.08 -11.63
N PHE A 256 3.77 -6.16 -11.62
CA PHE A 256 4.35 -5.68 -10.36
C PHE A 256 3.38 -4.81 -9.53
N PHE A 257 2.31 -4.28 -10.13
CA PHE A 257 1.20 -3.68 -9.38
C PHE A 257 0.16 -4.73 -8.97
N GLN A 258 -0.08 -5.74 -9.83
CA GLN A 258 -1.10 -6.76 -9.59
C GLN A 258 -0.69 -7.73 -8.47
N VAL A 259 0.54 -8.23 -8.49
CA VAL A 259 1.03 -9.21 -7.51
C VAL A 259 0.80 -8.74 -6.07
N PRO A 260 1.31 -7.58 -5.62
CA PRO A 260 1.10 -7.13 -4.26
C PRO A 260 -0.38 -6.86 -3.94
N GLN A 261 -1.15 -6.33 -4.90
CA GLN A 261 -2.59 -6.08 -4.73
C GLN A 261 -3.37 -7.38 -4.46
N PHE A 262 -3.22 -8.39 -5.31
CA PHE A 262 -3.93 -9.67 -5.14
C PHE A 262 -3.44 -10.42 -3.90
N THR A 263 -2.13 -10.37 -3.61
CA THR A 263 -1.56 -10.92 -2.37
C THR A 263 -2.20 -10.24 -1.15
N GLY A 264 -2.31 -8.91 -1.15
CA GLY A 264 -2.93 -8.13 -0.09
C GLY A 264 -4.42 -8.46 0.07
N ILE A 265 -5.17 -8.58 -1.03
CA ILE A 265 -6.58 -8.98 -1.00
C ILE A 265 -6.74 -10.39 -0.41
N GLN A 266 -5.89 -11.34 -0.81
CA GLN A 266 -5.93 -12.71 -0.27
C GLN A 266 -5.60 -12.74 1.21
N ALA A 267 -4.59 -11.98 1.65
CA ALA A 267 -4.26 -11.81 3.06
C ALA A 267 -5.44 -11.23 3.86
N ILE A 268 -6.18 -10.26 3.30
CA ILE A 268 -7.40 -9.74 3.92
C ILE A 268 -8.44 -10.85 4.08
N ILE A 269 -8.71 -11.62 3.02
CA ILE A 269 -9.69 -12.71 3.06
C ILE A 269 -9.32 -13.71 4.16
N ASP A 270 -8.06 -14.09 4.25
CA ASP A 270 -7.59 -15.10 5.20
C ASP A 270 -7.63 -14.61 6.65
N ASN A 271 -7.27 -13.34 6.90
CA ASN A 271 -7.30 -12.76 8.24
C ASN A 271 -8.74 -12.48 8.71
N VAL A 272 -9.62 -11.99 7.82
CA VAL A 272 -11.03 -11.78 8.15
C VAL A 272 -11.75 -13.12 8.37
N LYS A 273 -11.42 -14.15 7.59
CA LYS A 273 -11.97 -15.50 7.79
C LYS A 273 -11.49 -16.13 9.10
N SER A 274 -10.19 -16.03 9.40
CA SER A 274 -9.63 -16.56 10.66
C SER A 274 -10.22 -15.86 11.88
N ALA A 275 -10.46 -14.54 11.78
CA ALA A 275 -11.23 -13.84 12.81
C ALA A 275 -12.56 -14.55 13.03
N LYS A 276 -13.34 -14.80 11.96
CA LYS A 276 -14.67 -15.45 11.98
C LYS A 276 -14.70 -16.91 12.43
N GLU A 277 -13.65 -17.69 12.20
CA GLU A 277 -13.60 -19.11 12.58
C GLU A 277 -13.25 -19.31 14.06
N GLY A 278 -12.67 -18.32 14.73
CA GLY A 278 -12.51 -18.28 16.18
C GLY A 278 -13.83 -18.13 16.97
N PHE A 279 -14.98 -18.11 16.29
CA PHE A 279 -16.33 -17.93 16.84
C PHE A 279 -17.23 -19.19 16.78
N ILE A 280 -16.70 -20.37 16.42
CA ILE A 280 -17.43 -21.66 16.46
C ILE A 280 -17.04 -22.47 17.70
#